data_AF-S8C1G4-F1
#
_entry.id   AF-S8C1G4-F1
#
_cell.length_a   1.000
_cell.length_b   1.000
_cell.length_c   1.000
_cell.angle_alpha   90.00
_cell.angle_beta   90.00
_cell.angle_gamma   90.00
#
_symmetry.space_group_name_H-M   'P 1'
#
loop_
_entity.id
_entity.type
_entity.pdbx_description
1 polymer ?
#
loop_
_entity_poly.entity_id
_entity_poly.type
_entity_poly.pdbx_seq_one_letter_code
_entity_poly.pdbx_strand_id
1 'polypeptide(L)'
;MSDHTSIRYASSIAAAQSTISNVRSSLLAQKPHITIALKGEREGQKIPYAFSTRDKIQGEVTVVPQHDVRFDDIYITFEGVVRVWTENTGPTMGTARSEVRRMFLKMNQPIDESTLPVPRIAVKGMQYSFPFSFVVPDQLLDSHCGHIIQNDVVRQAHLLLPPTMGTGKSMNQDGNLELDDVTPDMAKIRYGIKVRITRKREVDGKQAIIAEEQRNIHVTPAYAEAPPPMDDNTFVFRKEKDIRKGLFKGKLGRLIVQADPPRPMEAKSHDVKHRAMTTATLNLTFIPSDDSTEPPKLGNVTTKLKYRTFFSTKSINIIPQRKSHLVDPYMGQYQETITLSSRALNGIKWRRGRDAEHDSTYGSRRGSDLSDSASASSFSTESPNHYYAEILIPVSQPANKALPPTFQSCHVGRQYELDIGLSVDVSSRLNTSFNLKLPIQVTSVGQHDLAAELEAEELPAFEEFFTPRSIAPPSGQRLPSFSDSVQEEAGQLPAHMMSNSTNMAPPPGYAFPPVRMLNVT
;
A
#
# COMPACT_ATOMS: atom_id res chain seq x y z
N MET A 1 11.34 -26.38 -88.60
CA MET A 1 12.53 -26.14 -87.75
C MET A 1 12.01 -26.02 -86.32
N SER A 2 11.85 -27.12 -85.60
CA SER A 2 12.86 -27.84 -84.80
C SER A 2 13.21 -27.13 -83.50
N ASP A 3 12.69 -27.73 -82.41
CA ASP A 3 13.13 -27.81 -81.01
C ASP A 3 14.24 -26.90 -80.45
N HIS A 4 14.04 -26.42 -79.21
CA HIS A 4 14.78 -26.95 -78.06
C HIS A 4 14.19 -26.58 -76.69
N THR A 5 14.27 -27.55 -75.80
CA THR A 5 13.92 -27.63 -74.38
C THR A 5 14.76 -26.74 -73.45
N SER A 6 14.17 -26.31 -72.32
CA SER A 6 14.86 -26.33 -71.01
C SER A 6 13.90 -26.22 -69.83
N ILE A 7 13.99 -27.23 -68.96
CA ILE A 7 13.41 -27.33 -67.62
C ILE A 7 14.15 -26.37 -66.68
N ARG A 8 13.44 -25.69 -65.76
CA ARG A 8 13.98 -25.29 -64.46
C ARG A 8 12.99 -25.61 -63.34
N TYR A 9 13.37 -26.63 -62.57
CA TYR A 9 12.93 -26.90 -61.20
C TYR A 9 13.35 -25.74 -60.29
N ALA A 10 12.41 -25.16 -59.54
CA ALA A 10 12.60 -24.55 -58.21
C ALA A 10 11.31 -23.86 -57.73
N SER A 11 10.22 -24.61 -57.53
CA SER A 11 9.15 -24.16 -56.63
C SER A 11 9.54 -24.58 -55.20
N SER A 12 9.93 -23.58 -54.43
CA SER A 12 10.60 -23.69 -53.15
C SER A 12 9.73 -24.32 -52.07
N ILE A 13 10.40 -25.07 -51.19
CA ILE A 13 9.91 -25.75 -49.98
C ILE A 13 9.01 -24.87 -49.09
N ALA A 14 9.10 -23.54 -49.21
CA ALA A 14 8.24 -22.57 -48.53
C ALA A 14 6.76 -22.64 -48.94
N ALA A 15 6.44 -22.93 -50.20
CA ALA A 15 5.05 -23.05 -50.66
C ALA A 15 4.40 -24.37 -50.21
N ALA A 16 5.20 -25.44 -50.08
CA ALA A 16 4.76 -26.69 -49.48
C ALA A 16 4.61 -26.56 -47.96
N GLN A 17 5.48 -25.82 -47.27
CA GLN A 17 5.37 -25.57 -45.83
C GLN A 17 4.19 -24.64 -45.48
N SER A 18 3.83 -23.67 -46.32
CA SER A 18 2.68 -22.78 -46.09
C SER A 18 1.34 -23.48 -46.35
N THR A 19 1.28 -24.37 -47.35
CA THR A 19 0.08 -25.21 -47.57
C THR A 19 -0.04 -26.32 -46.53
N ILE A 20 1.05 -26.94 -46.06
CA ILE A 20 1.00 -27.94 -44.99
C ILE A 20 0.67 -27.30 -43.61
N SER A 21 1.08 -26.05 -43.35
CA SER A 21 0.70 -25.33 -42.14
C SER A 21 -0.76 -24.85 -42.16
N ASN A 22 -1.29 -24.47 -43.32
CA ASN A 22 -2.71 -24.11 -43.49
C ASN A 22 -3.65 -25.32 -43.57
N VAL A 23 -3.18 -26.48 -44.05
CA VAL A 23 -3.94 -27.74 -44.00
C VAL A 23 -3.84 -28.39 -42.61
N ARG A 24 -2.74 -28.18 -41.87
CA ARG A 24 -2.68 -28.54 -40.45
C ARG A 24 -3.58 -27.65 -39.60
N SER A 25 -3.70 -26.35 -39.89
CA SER A 25 -4.60 -25.46 -39.14
C SER A 25 -6.09 -25.73 -39.41
N SER A 26 -6.45 -26.26 -40.58
CA SER A 26 -7.82 -26.72 -40.87
C SER A 26 -8.15 -28.12 -40.33
N LEU A 27 -7.13 -28.90 -39.95
CA LEU A 27 -7.26 -30.21 -39.27
C LEU A 27 -6.99 -30.14 -37.76
N LEU A 28 -6.71 -28.95 -37.21
CA LEU A 28 -6.65 -28.75 -35.76
C LEU A 28 -8.07 -28.80 -35.22
N ALA A 29 -8.37 -29.88 -34.50
CA ALA A 29 -9.58 -30.01 -33.73
C ALA A 29 -9.75 -28.73 -32.88
N GLN A 30 -10.84 -27.99 -33.13
CA GLN A 30 -11.06 -26.68 -32.52
C GLN A 30 -11.01 -26.79 -30.99
N LYS A 31 -10.17 -25.99 -30.33
CA LYS A 31 -10.02 -26.04 -28.87
C LYS A 31 -11.38 -25.84 -28.19
N PRO A 32 -11.63 -26.55 -27.07
CA PRO A 32 -12.79 -26.27 -26.23
C PRO A 32 -12.95 -24.77 -25.94
N HIS A 33 -14.17 -24.27 -26.07
CA HIS A 33 -14.51 -22.91 -25.67
C HIS A 33 -14.62 -22.87 -24.15
N ILE A 34 -13.86 -22.00 -23.50
CA ILE A 34 -13.85 -21.85 -22.04
C ILE A 34 -14.36 -20.45 -21.70
N THR A 35 -15.35 -20.37 -20.84
CA THR A 35 -15.86 -19.12 -20.28
C THR A 35 -15.63 -19.13 -18.78
N ILE A 36 -15.15 -18.01 -18.23
CA ILE A 36 -14.95 -17.83 -16.78
C ILE A 36 -15.84 -16.66 -16.37
N ALA A 37 -16.91 -16.94 -15.65
CA ALA A 37 -17.86 -15.95 -15.16
C ALA A 37 -17.63 -15.70 -13.66
N LEU A 38 -17.57 -14.43 -13.26
CA LEU A 38 -17.49 -14.05 -11.85
C LEU A 38 -18.90 -13.86 -11.28
N LYS A 39 -19.11 -14.28 -10.03
CA LYS A 39 -20.38 -14.07 -9.34
C LYS A 39 -20.63 -12.57 -9.13
N GLY A 40 -21.81 -12.11 -9.52
CA GLY A 40 -22.20 -10.70 -9.44
C GLY A 40 -21.86 -9.88 -10.69
N GLU A 41 -21.26 -10.51 -11.72
CA GLU A 41 -20.99 -9.94 -13.04
C GLU A 41 -22.27 -9.57 -13.78
N ARG A 42 -22.38 -8.31 -14.22
CA ARG A 42 -23.48 -7.86 -15.07
C ARG A 42 -23.06 -7.97 -16.53
N GLU A 43 -24.00 -8.38 -17.38
CA GLU A 43 -23.78 -8.46 -18.82
C GLU A 43 -23.39 -7.09 -19.41
N GLY A 44 -22.32 -7.04 -20.21
CA GLY A 44 -21.78 -5.79 -20.76
C GLY A 44 -20.86 -4.99 -19.84
N GLN A 45 -20.61 -5.47 -18.61
CA GLN A 45 -19.65 -4.84 -17.69
C GLN A 45 -18.21 -4.99 -18.22
N LYS A 46 -17.62 -3.89 -18.69
CA LYS A 46 -16.22 -3.83 -19.16
C LYS A 46 -15.19 -3.86 -18.02
N ILE A 47 -15.68 -3.81 -16.78
CA ILE A 47 -14.91 -3.51 -15.58
C ILE A 47 -14.36 -4.81 -14.97
N PRO A 48 -13.05 -4.95 -14.73
CA PRO A 48 -12.53 -6.03 -13.90
C PRO A 48 -12.96 -5.80 -12.45
N TYR A 49 -13.49 -6.83 -11.81
CA TYR A 49 -13.77 -6.82 -10.38
C TYR A 49 -12.50 -6.47 -9.59
N ALA A 50 -12.62 -5.46 -8.72
CA ALA A 50 -11.59 -5.09 -7.77
C ALA A 50 -11.80 -5.88 -6.49
N PHE A 51 -10.74 -6.50 -6.01
CA PHE A 51 -10.71 -7.25 -4.76
C PHE A 51 -9.58 -6.71 -3.87
N SER A 52 -9.78 -6.76 -2.57
CA SER A 52 -8.75 -6.54 -1.56
C SER A 52 -8.41 -7.84 -0.83
N THR A 53 -7.51 -7.77 0.14
CA THR A 53 -7.22 -8.87 1.06
C THR A 53 -8.49 -9.34 1.76
N ARG A 54 -8.60 -10.65 2.00
CA ARG A 54 -9.76 -11.36 2.60
C ARG A 54 -11.00 -11.44 1.74
N ASP A 55 -11.06 -10.75 0.61
CA ASP A 55 -12.21 -10.84 -0.27
C ASP A 55 -12.38 -12.23 -0.86
N LYS A 56 -13.64 -12.65 -1.03
CA LYS A 56 -14.02 -13.88 -1.70
C LYS A 56 -14.22 -13.64 -3.19
N ILE A 57 -13.45 -14.35 -4.01
CA ILE A 57 -13.62 -14.42 -5.46
C ILE A 57 -14.39 -15.69 -5.79
N GLN A 58 -15.65 -15.54 -6.20
CA GLN A 58 -16.52 -16.67 -6.54
C GLN A 58 -16.94 -16.61 -8.00
N GLY A 59 -17.18 -17.75 -8.61
CA GLY A 59 -17.64 -17.82 -9.99
C GLY A 59 -17.82 -19.24 -10.50
N GLU A 60 -17.99 -19.34 -11.80
CA GLU A 60 -18.17 -20.61 -12.51
C GLU A 60 -17.35 -20.63 -13.79
N VAL A 61 -16.75 -21.78 -14.08
CA VAL A 61 -16.07 -22.08 -15.33
C VAL A 61 -16.96 -22.96 -16.17
N THR A 62 -17.20 -22.55 -17.42
CA THR A 62 -17.98 -23.30 -18.39
C THR A 62 -17.10 -23.75 -19.54
N VAL A 63 -17.09 -25.05 -19.83
CA VAL A 63 -16.33 -25.67 -20.92
C VAL A 63 -17.30 -26.26 -21.95
N VAL A 64 -17.17 -25.85 -23.20
CA VAL A 64 -17.96 -26.36 -24.34
C VAL A 64 -17.01 -26.90 -25.42
N PRO A 65 -16.83 -28.23 -25.52
CA PRO A 65 -16.00 -28.83 -26.55
C PRO A 65 -16.58 -28.62 -27.96
N GLN A 66 -15.74 -28.31 -28.93
CA GLN A 66 -16.15 -28.16 -30.34
C GLN A 66 -16.14 -29.49 -31.11
N HIS A 67 -15.58 -30.53 -30.49
CA HIS A 67 -15.51 -31.92 -30.94
C HIS A 67 -15.33 -32.82 -29.72
N ASP A 68 -15.56 -34.12 -29.88
CA ASP A 68 -15.31 -35.09 -28.81
C ASP A 68 -13.82 -35.11 -28.48
N VAL A 69 -13.48 -34.70 -27.26
CA VAL A 69 -12.09 -34.53 -26.85
C VAL A 69 -11.78 -35.34 -25.61
N ARG A 70 -10.80 -36.23 -25.72
CA ARG A 70 -10.24 -36.92 -24.56
C ARG A 70 -9.40 -35.93 -23.74
N PHE A 71 -9.58 -35.92 -22.44
CA PHE A 71 -8.76 -35.18 -21.49
C PHE A 71 -8.40 -36.09 -20.30
N ASP A 72 -7.51 -35.64 -19.42
CA ASP A 72 -7.22 -36.33 -18.16
C ASP A 72 -7.64 -35.47 -16.97
N ASP A 73 -7.10 -34.25 -16.90
CA ASP A 73 -7.32 -33.33 -15.78
C ASP A 73 -7.80 -31.95 -16.24
N ILE A 74 -8.61 -31.31 -15.40
CA ILE A 74 -8.98 -29.89 -15.48
C ILE A 74 -8.43 -29.20 -14.23
N TYR A 75 -7.81 -28.04 -14.40
CA TYR A 75 -7.27 -27.23 -13.31
C TYR A 75 -7.90 -25.84 -13.35
N ILE A 76 -8.44 -25.41 -12.22
CA ILE A 76 -8.91 -24.02 -12.01
C ILE A 76 -8.02 -23.42 -10.93
N THR A 77 -7.31 -22.35 -11.26
CA THR A 77 -6.32 -21.74 -10.36
C THR A 77 -6.51 -20.24 -10.26
N PHE A 78 -6.25 -19.68 -9.07
CA PHE A 78 -6.05 -18.25 -8.90
C PHE A 78 -4.56 -17.96 -8.88
N GLU A 79 -4.06 -17.24 -9.90
CA GLU A 79 -2.64 -16.97 -10.11
C GLU A 79 -2.34 -15.46 -9.99
N GLY A 80 -1.24 -15.15 -9.29
CA GLY A 80 -0.60 -13.83 -9.27
C GLY A 80 0.76 -13.91 -9.94
N VAL A 81 1.00 -13.07 -10.93
CA VAL A 81 2.21 -13.09 -11.77
C VAL A 81 2.83 -11.70 -11.88
N VAL A 82 4.14 -11.63 -11.66
CA VAL A 82 4.98 -10.46 -11.91
C VAL A 82 5.80 -10.69 -13.18
N ARG A 83 5.89 -9.66 -14.02
CA ARG A 83 6.72 -9.61 -15.22
C ARG A 83 7.56 -8.34 -15.16
N VAL A 84 8.87 -8.52 -15.24
CA VAL A 84 9.85 -7.43 -15.23
C VAL A 84 10.82 -7.61 -16.38
N TRP A 85 11.26 -6.51 -16.97
CA TRP A 85 12.38 -6.54 -17.90
C TRP A 85 13.22 -5.27 -17.78
N THR A 86 14.49 -5.42 -18.07
CA THR A 86 15.46 -4.33 -18.14
C THR A 86 16.10 -4.34 -19.52
N GLU A 87 16.47 -3.16 -20.00
CA GLU A 87 17.27 -2.99 -21.21
C GLU A 87 18.70 -2.75 -20.78
N ASN A 88 19.62 -3.63 -21.18
CA ASN A 88 21.02 -3.44 -20.88
C ASN A 88 21.68 -2.66 -22.02
N THR A 89 21.98 -1.39 -21.79
CA THR A 89 22.73 -0.52 -22.72
C THR A 89 24.21 -0.58 -22.39
N GLY A 90 24.85 -1.72 -22.68
CA GLY A 90 26.30 -1.88 -22.57
C GLY A 90 27.01 -1.37 -23.83
N PRO A 91 28.23 -0.81 -23.74
CA PRO A 91 28.94 -0.27 -24.90
C PRO A 91 29.41 -1.33 -25.92
N THR A 92 29.42 -2.61 -25.54
CA THR A 92 29.92 -3.72 -26.36
C THR A 92 28.85 -4.69 -26.86
N MET A 93 27.62 -4.61 -26.35
CA MET A 93 26.53 -5.51 -26.71
C MET A 93 25.35 -4.62 -27.10
N GLY A 94 24.86 -4.74 -28.34
CA GLY A 94 23.62 -4.07 -28.74
C GLY A 94 22.50 -4.30 -27.71
N THR A 95 21.47 -3.45 -27.72
CA THR A 95 20.40 -3.40 -26.70
C THR A 95 19.87 -4.80 -26.31
N ALA A 96 20.42 -5.37 -25.24
CA ALA A 96 20.08 -6.71 -24.79
C ALA A 96 18.97 -6.60 -23.73
N ARG A 97 17.77 -7.09 -24.08
CA ARG A 97 16.63 -7.11 -23.16
C ARG A 97 16.69 -8.35 -22.27
N SER A 98 16.78 -8.15 -20.95
CA SER A 98 16.65 -9.22 -19.96
C SER A 98 15.24 -9.21 -19.40
N GLU A 99 14.52 -10.34 -19.45
CA GLU A 99 13.13 -10.45 -19.01
C GLU A 99 12.95 -11.60 -18.02
N VAL A 100 12.17 -11.34 -16.96
CA VAL A 100 11.81 -12.31 -15.94
C VAL A 100 10.30 -12.30 -15.73
N ARG A 101 9.74 -13.50 -15.67
CA ARG A 101 8.34 -13.75 -15.30
C ARG A 101 8.32 -14.72 -14.12
N ARG A 102 7.67 -14.31 -13.02
CA ARG A 102 7.53 -15.13 -11.81
C ARG A 102 6.07 -15.17 -11.38
N MET A 103 5.62 -16.35 -11.00
CA MET A 103 4.34 -16.56 -10.35
C MET A 103 4.59 -16.48 -8.84
N PHE A 104 3.96 -15.51 -8.18
CA PHE A 104 4.12 -15.29 -6.74
C PHE A 104 2.96 -15.85 -5.91
N LEU A 105 1.79 -16.01 -6.53
CA LEU A 105 0.61 -16.60 -5.92
C LEU A 105 0.06 -17.68 -6.85
N LYS A 106 -0.26 -18.86 -6.30
CA LYS A 106 -1.02 -19.90 -6.99
C LYS A 106 -1.86 -20.67 -5.97
N MET A 107 -3.17 -20.58 -6.11
CA MET A 107 -4.13 -21.39 -5.34
C MET A 107 -4.92 -22.26 -6.30
N ASN A 108 -5.18 -23.51 -5.93
CA ASN A 108 -5.89 -24.47 -6.77
C ASN A 108 -7.30 -24.70 -6.21
N GLN A 109 -8.31 -24.68 -7.07
CA GLN A 109 -9.66 -25.14 -6.76
C GLN A 109 -9.72 -26.65 -7.05
N PRO A 110 -9.98 -27.50 -6.05
CA PRO A 110 -10.24 -28.91 -6.27
C PRO A 110 -11.48 -29.10 -7.15
N ILE A 111 -11.42 -30.08 -8.05
CA ILE A 111 -12.57 -30.49 -8.87
C ILE A 111 -13.04 -31.85 -8.35
N ASP A 112 -14.35 -31.98 -8.18
CA ASP A 112 -14.96 -33.25 -7.81
C ASP A 112 -14.92 -34.21 -9.01
N GLU A 113 -14.17 -35.32 -8.85
CA GLU A 113 -13.99 -36.33 -9.89
C GLU A 113 -15.31 -36.96 -10.36
N SER A 114 -16.36 -36.93 -9.53
CA SER A 114 -17.70 -37.44 -9.89
C SER A 114 -18.43 -36.56 -10.90
N THR A 115 -18.05 -35.28 -11.02
CA THR A 115 -18.62 -34.34 -11.98
C THR A 115 -18.01 -34.47 -13.38
N LEU A 116 -16.92 -35.25 -13.51
CA LEU A 116 -16.20 -35.40 -14.75
C LEU A 116 -16.74 -36.60 -15.54
N PRO A 117 -16.90 -36.48 -16.88
CA PRO A 117 -17.43 -37.55 -17.70
C PRO A 117 -16.60 -38.83 -17.60
N VAL A 118 -17.30 -39.97 -17.63
CA VAL A 118 -16.71 -41.31 -17.66
C VAL A 118 -17.18 -42.02 -18.95
N PRO A 119 -16.26 -42.44 -19.84
CA PRO A 119 -14.81 -42.19 -19.81
C PRO A 119 -14.50 -40.70 -19.99
N ARG A 120 -13.25 -40.27 -19.69
CA ARG A 120 -12.77 -38.87 -19.75
C ARG A 120 -12.74 -38.30 -21.18
N ILE A 121 -13.93 -38.18 -21.77
CA ILE A 121 -14.20 -37.70 -23.11
C ILE A 121 -15.28 -36.64 -22.94
N ALA A 122 -14.90 -35.39 -23.22
CA ALA A 122 -15.85 -34.28 -23.24
C ALA A 122 -16.53 -34.27 -24.61
N VAL A 123 -17.85 -34.47 -24.62
CA VAL A 123 -18.65 -34.63 -25.84
C VAL A 123 -18.87 -33.29 -26.51
N LYS A 124 -18.83 -33.26 -27.84
CA LYS A 124 -19.09 -32.08 -28.66
C LYS A 124 -20.40 -31.39 -28.26
N GLY A 125 -20.34 -30.09 -28.04
CA GLY A 125 -21.50 -29.24 -27.75
C GLY A 125 -22.09 -29.42 -26.34
N MET A 126 -21.64 -30.42 -25.57
CA MET A 126 -22.06 -30.56 -24.18
C MET A 126 -21.38 -29.51 -23.31
N GLN A 127 -22.15 -28.97 -22.37
CA GLN A 127 -21.68 -27.96 -21.43
C GLN A 127 -21.26 -28.62 -20.12
N TYR A 128 -20.01 -28.37 -19.70
CA TYR A 128 -19.49 -28.79 -18.41
C TYR A 128 -19.21 -27.55 -17.56
N SER A 129 -19.81 -27.48 -16.38
CA SER A 129 -19.72 -26.33 -15.47
C SER A 129 -19.01 -26.71 -14.17
N PHE A 130 -18.07 -25.87 -13.73
CA PHE A 130 -17.27 -26.10 -12.53
C PHE A 130 -17.23 -24.82 -11.67
N PRO A 131 -17.83 -24.83 -10.47
CA PRO A 131 -17.78 -23.68 -9.58
C PRO A 131 -16.39 -23.51 -8.97
N PHE A 132 -16.02 -22.27 -8.65
CA PHE A 132 -14.80 -21.97 -7.89
C PHE A 132 -15.04 -20.91 -6.83
N SER A 133 -14.25 -20.99 -5.75
CA SER A 133 -14.24 -20.00 -4.68
C SER A 133 -12.82 -19.85 -4.13
N PHE A 134 -12.24 -18.67 -4.26
CA PHE A 134 -10.95 -18.31 -3.68
C PHE A 134 -11.12 -17.19 -2.65
N VAL A 135 -10.17 -17.07 -1.73
CA VAL A 135 -10.03 -15.93 -0.84
C VAL A 135 -8.69 -15.27 -1.15
N VAL A 136 -8.67 -13.94 -1.32
CA VAL A 136 -7.40 -13.22 -1.46
C VAL A 136 -6.67 -13.28 -0.11
N PRO A 137 -5.48 -13.89 -0.02
CA PRO A 137 -4.79 -14.03 1.26
C PRO A 137 -4.23 -12.69 1.74
N ASP A 138 -4.06 -12.54 3.06
CA ASP A 138 -3.42 -11.36 3.67
C ASP A 138 -1.94 -11.26 3.31
N GLN A 139 -1.27 -12.41 3.26
CA GLN A 139 0.15 -12.53 2.95
C GLN A 139 0.46 -13.82 2.18
N LEU A 140 1.59 -13.82 1.49
CA LEU A 140 2.20 -14.98 0.86
C LEU A 140 2.81 -15.89 1.93
N LEU A 141 2.98 -17.17 1.59
CA LEU A 141 3.66 -18.13 2.46
C LEU A 141 5.12 -17.72 2.67
N ASP A 142 5.70 -18.01 3.85
CA ASP A 142 7.08 -17.66 4.20
C ASP A 142 8.11 -18.20 3.18
N SER A 143 7.81 -19.33 2.56
CA SER A 143 8.62 -19.95 1.50
C SER A 143 8.70 -19.13 0.21
N HIS A 144 7.86 -18.09 0.04
CA HIS A 144 7.88 -17.23 -1.14
C HIS A 144 9.19 -16.44 -1.27
N CYS A 145 9.72 -15.96 -0.14
CA CYS A 145 10.97 -15.21 -0.08
C CYS A 145 12.13 -16.12 0.37
N GLY A 146 12.57 -17.01 -0.53
CA GLY A 146 13.67 -17.96 -0.29
C GLY A 146 15.07 -17.43 -0.61
N HIS A 147 15.21 -16.16 -0.99
CA HIS A 147 16.50 -15.57 -1.33
C HIS A 147 17.14 -14.87 -0.13
N ILE A 148 18.43 -14.58 -0.23
CA ILE A 148 19.16 -13.81 0.79
C ILE A 148 18.58 -12.40 0.83
N ILE A 149 18.29 -11.90 2.03
CA ILE A 149 17.73 -10.58 2.32
C ILE A 149 18.55 -9.87 3.39
N GLN A 150 18.49 -8.55 3.41
CA GLN A 150 19.26 -7.73 4.35
C GLN A 150 18.75 -7.83 5.79
N ASN A 151 17.43 -7.80 5.98
CA ASN A 151 16.79 -7.85 7.30
C ASN A 151 15.33 -8.31 7.19
N ASP A 152 14.68 -8.55 8.33
CA ASP A 152 13.30 -9.04 8.40
C ASP A 152 12.25 -8.02 7.92
N VAL A 153 12.54 -6.73 7.96
CA VAL A 153 11.65 -5.69 7.40
C VAL A 153 11.48 -5.90 5.89
N VAL A 154 12.57 -6.25 5.19
CA VAL A 154 12.51 -6.62 3.77
C VAL A 154 11.68 -7.89 3.57
N ARG A 155 11.85 -8.90 4.44
CA ARG A 155 11.07 -10.14 4.39
C ARG A 155 9.57 -9.84 4.50
N GLN A 156 9.18 -9.12 5.55
CA GLN A 156 7.79 -8.80 5.84
C GLN A 156 7.15 -8.06 4.68
N ALA A 157 7.85 -7.07 4.10
CA ALA A 157 7.38 -6.38 2.90
C ALA A 157 7.18 -7.35 1.72
N HIS A 158 8.14 -8.24 1.45
CA HIS A 158 8.06 -9.21 0.34
C HIS A 158 6.97 -10.27 0.50
N LEU A 159 6.50 -10.51 1.72
CA LEU A 159 5.39 -11.43 1.98
C LEU A 159 4.02 -10.77 1.74
N LEU A 160 3.93 -9.45 1.69
CA LEU A 160 2.68 -8.79 1.30
C LEU A 160 2.41 -9.01 -0.20
N LEU A 161 1.13 -9.16 -0.54
CA LEU A 161 0.72 -9.30 -1.93
C LEU A 161 0.99 -7.99 -2.66
N PRO A 162 1.69 -7.97 -3.81
CA PRO A 162 1.84 -6.74 -4.57
C PRO A 162 0.51 -6.34 -5.24
N PRO A 163 0.17 -5.04 -5.34
CA PRO A 163 -1.05 -4.60 -6.03
C PRO A 163 -0.99 -4.88 -7.54
N THR A 164 -2.15 -5.04 -8.17
CA THR A 164 -2.26 -5.03 -9.64
C THR A 164 -1.67 -3.73 -10.18
N MET A 165 -0.75 -3.83 -11.14
CA MET A 165 0.03 -2.69 -11.61
C MET A 165 0.51 -2.88 -13.06
N GLY A 166 0.55 -1.81 -13.86
CA GLY A 166 1.06 -1.83 -15.24
C GLY A 166 0.11 -2.54 -16.22
N THR A 167 -1.19 -2.51 -15.92
CA THR A 167 -2.23 -3.13 -16.76
C THR A 167 -3.01 -2.13 -17.59
N GLY A 168 -2.90 -0.83 -17.30
CA GLY A 168 -3.67 0.24 -17.95
C GLY A 168 -5.16 0.24 -17.59
N LYS A 169 -5.55 -0.51 -16.55
CA LYS A 169 -6.97 -0.77 -16.20
C LYS A 169 -7.30 -0.40 -14.75
N SER A 170 -6.75 0.70 -14.24
CA SER A 170 -7.30 1.29 -13.00
C SER A 170 -8.50 2.16 -13.37
N MET A 171 -9.48 2.39 -12.50
CA MET A 171 -10.66 3.19 -12.85
C MET A 171 -10.85 4.43 -11.99
N ASN A 172 -11.48 5.45 -12.59
CA ASN A 172 -11.89 6.68 -11.92
C ASN A 172 -13.25 6.53 -11.23
N GLN A 173 -13.66 7.62 -10.58
CA GLN A 173 -14.85 7.72 -9.74
C GLN A 173 -16.19 7.37 -10.41
N ASP A 174 -16.25 7.46 -11.73
CA ASP A 174 -17.47 7.24 -12.51
C ASP A 174 -17.50 5.87 -13.20
N GLY A 175 -16.46 5.05 -13.02
CA GLY A 175 -16.33 3.74 -13.69
C GLY A 175 -16.19 3.82 -15.21
N ASN A 176 -15.92 5.02 -15.74
CA ASN A 176 -15.98 5.34 -17.17
C ASN A 176 -14.60 5.67 -17.76
N LEU A 177 -13.60 5.97 -16.92
CA LEU A 177 -12.25 6.32 -17.37
C LEU A 177 -11.21 5.37 -16.80
N GLU A 178 -10.38 4.83 -17.69
CA GLU A 178 -9.14 4.14 -17.33
C GLU A 178 -8.14 5.18 -16.78
N LEU A 179 -7.84 5.08 -15.48
CA LEU A 179 -6.79 5.85 -14.83
C LEU A 179 -5.43 5.23 -15.14
N ASP A 180 -4.47 6.11 -15.41
CA ASP A 180 -3.07 5.74 -15.51
C ASP A 180 -2.48 5.56 -14.10
N ASP A 181 -1.97 4.36 -13.81
CA ASP A 181 -1.30 4.01 -12.56
C ASP A 181 0.18 4.46 -12.53
N VAL A 182 0.62 5.20 -13.56
CA VAL A 182 1.96 5.79 -13.69
C VAL A 182 3.04 4.72 -13.57
N THR A 183 2.74 3.52 -14.05
CA THR A 183 3.66 2.38 -14.03
C THR A 183 4.48 2.37 -15.30
N PRO A 184 5.82 2.24 -15.22
CA PRO A 184 6.60 2.00 -16.42
C PRO A 184 6.11 0.72 -17.08
N ASP A 185 6.25 0.64 -18.39
CA ASP A 185 5.95 -0.61 -19.08
C ASP A 185 6.70 -1.75 -18.40
N MET A 186 7.98 -1.55 -18.04
CA MET A 186 8.98 -2.49 -17.53
C MET A 186 8.56 -3.34 -16.33
N ALA A 187 7.48 -3.00 -15.63
CA ALA A 187 6.97 -3.71 -14.48
C ALA A 187 5.46 -3.95 -14.63
N LYS A 188 5.04 -5.23 -14.65
CA LYS A 188 3.61 -5.62 -14.72
C LYS A 188 3.30 -6.65 -13.66
N ILE A 189 2.23 -6.41 -12.91
CA ILE A 189 1.72 -7.30 -11.86
C ILE A 189 0.26 -7.60 -12.18
N ARG A 190 -0.07 -8.88 -12.33
CA ARG A 190 -1.39 -9.35 -12.79
C ARG A 190 -1.90 -10.47 -11.92
N TYR A 191 -3.20 -10.43 -11.71
CA TYR A 191 -3.98 -11.45 -11.04
C TYR A 191 -5.02 -12.01 -11.99
N GLY A 192 -5.31 -13.30 -11.90
CA GLY A 192 -6.37 -13.88 -12.72
C GLY A 192 -6.77 -15.29 -12.32
N ILE A 193 -8.02 -15.62 -12.64
CA ILE A 193 -8.52 -16.99 -12.60
C ILE A 193 -8.14 -17.65 -13.91
N LYS A 194 -7.47 -18.79 -13.82
CA LYS A 194 -6.91 -19.51 -14.94
C LYS A 194 -7.43 -20.92 -14.99
N VAL A 195 -7.87 -21.35 -16.17
CA VAL A 195 -8.37 -22.69 -16.44
C VAL A 195 -7.42 -23.38 -17.39
N ARG A 196 -7.03 -24.62 -17.08
CA ARG A 196 -6.21 -25.47 -17.95
C ARG A 196 -6.84 -26.85 -18.06
N ILE A 197 -7.04 -27.32 -19.29
CA ILE A 197 -7.47 -28.68 -19.62
C ILE A 197 -6.27 -29.41 -20.18
N THR A 198 -5.91 -30.56 -19.60
CA THR A 198 -4.69 -31.29 -19.96
C THR A 198 -4.97 -32.73 -20.37
N ARG A 199 -4.08 -33.28 -21.20
CA ARG A 199 -4.03 -34.69 -21.58
C ARG A 199 -2.58 -35.15 -21.65
N LYS A 200 -2.29 -36.29 -21.05
CA LYS A 200 -1.04 -37.02 -21.17
C LYS A 200 -0.93 -37.57 -22.59
N ARG A 201 0.16 -37.23 -23.26
CA ARG A 201 0.49 -37.77 -24.58
C ARG A 201 0.88 -39.23 -24.42
N GLU A 202 0.32 -40.08 -25.27
CA GLU A 202 0.61 -41.52 -25.27
C GLU A 202 2.06 -41.84 -25.65
N VAL A 203 2.71 -40.96 -26.42
CA VAL A 203 4.08 -41.16 -26.95
C VAL A 203 5.16 -40.99 -25.88
N ASP A 204 5.04 -39.97 -25.02
CA ASP A 204 6.10 -39.58 -24.07
C ASP A 204 5.59 -39.41 -22.62
N GLY A 205 4.31 -39.69 -22.36
CA GLY A 205 3.67 -39.54 -21.05
C GLY A 205 3.54 -38.09 -20.56
N LYS A 206 3.96 -37.09 -21.35
CA LYS A 206 3.96 -35.69 -20.90
C LYS A 206 2.56 -35.11 -20.96
N GLN A 207 2.20 -34.31 -19.96
CA GLN A 207 0.98 -33.51 -19.98
C GLN A 207 1.06 -32.44 -21.09
N ALA A 208 0.09 -32.46 -21.99
CA ALA A 208 -0.15 -31.45 -23.00
C ALA A 208 -1.38 -30.64 -22.63
N ILE A 209 -1.29 -29.32 -22.80
CA ILE A 209 -2.42 -28.41 -22.63
C ILE A 209 -3.28 -28.48 -23.90
N ILE A 210 -4.53 -28.90 -23.75
CA ILE A 210 -5.52 -28.96 -24.83
C ILE A 210 -6.20 -27.59 -24.99
N ALA A 211 -6.59 -27.00 -23.86
CA ALA A 211 -7.17 -25.67 -23.79
C ALA A 211 -6.71 -24.95 -22.53
N GLU A 212 -6.55 -23.64 -22.64
CA GLU A 212 -6.19 -22.76 -21.53
C GLU A 212 -6.88 -21.43 -21.76
N GLU A 213 -7.48 -20.88 -20.70
CA GLU A 213 -8.13 -19.56 -20.72
C GLU A 213 -7.85 -18.85 -19.38
N GLN A 214 -7.83 -17.51 -19.38
CA GLN A 214 -7.56 -16.73 -18.18
C GLN A 214 -8.40 -15.46 -18.13
N ARG A 215 -9.11 -15.27 -17.00
CA ARG A 215 -9.84 -14.05 -16.68
C ARG A 215 -9.02 -13.23 -15.70
N ASN A 216 -8.54 -12.06 -16.15
CA ASN A 216 -7.80 -11.15 -15.28
C ASN A 216 -8.75 -10.39 -14.34
N ILE A 217 -8.30 -10.17 -13.12
CA ILE A 217 -8.99 -9.40 -12.07
C ILE A 217 -8.06 -8.32 -11.52
N HIS A 218 -8.64 -7.32 -10.85
CA HIS A 218 -7.88 -6.27 -10.19
C HIS A 218 -7.78 -6.59 -8.69
N VAL A 219 -6.58 -6.54 -8.12
CA VAL A 219 -6.36 -6.78 -6.69
C VAL A 219 -5.59 -5.59 -6.11
N THR A 220 -6.16 -4.93 -5.11
CA THR A 220 -5.54 -3.86 -4.32
C THR A 220 -5.50 -4.33 -2.87
N PRO A 221 -4.41 -5.00 -2.46
CA PRO A 221 -4.26 -5.54 -1.11
C PRO A 221 -4.36 -4.46 -0.04
N ALA A 222 -4.75 -4.80 1.19
CA ALA A 222 -4.68 -3.84 2.28
C ALA A 222 -3.21 -3.59 2.68
N TYR A 223 -2.86 -2.33 2.88
CA TYR A 223 -1.56 -1.86 3.32
C TYR A 223 -1.74 -0.90 4.49
N ALA A 224 -1.26 -1.29 5.66
CA ALA A 224 -1.20 -0.42 6.82
C ALA A 224 -0.08 0.63 6.67
N GLU A 225 -0.17 1.70 7.46
CA GLU A 225 0.92 2.67 7.59
C GLU A 225 2.18 1.98 8.12
N ALA A 226 3.28 2.11 7.39
CA ALA A 226 4.60 1.69 7.87
C ALA A 226 5.37 2.90 8.41
N PRO A 227 6.40 2.70 9.26
CA PRO A 227 7.32 3.77 9.58
C PRO A 227 7.98 4.33 8.30
N PRO A 228 8.26 5.64 8.22
CA PRO A 228 8.95 6.21 7.07
C PRO A 228 10.34 5.53 6.90
N PRO A 229 10.80 5.31 5.65
CA PRO A 229 12.07 4.65 5.41
C PRO A 229 13.21 5.40 6.11
N MET A 230 14.05 4.67 6.85
CA MET A 230 15.18 5.27 7.56
C MET A 230 16.23 5.82 6.58
N ASP A 231 16.56 7.08 6.85
CA ASP A 231 17.60 7.97 6.34
C ASP A 231 18.55 7.43 5.24
N ASP A 232 18.31 7.87 4.01
CA ASP A 232 19.27 7.85 2.90
C ASP A 232 19.80 9.25 2.55
N ASN A 233 19.56 10.23 3.44
CA ASN A 233 19.84 11.65 3.22
C ASN A 233 19.18 12.21 1.93
N THR A 234 18.18 11.52 1.36
CA THR A 234 17.47 11.99 0.16
C THR A 234 16.28 12.87 0.48
N PHE A 235 15.66 12.65 1.65
CA PHE A 235 14.61 13.48 2.19
C PHE A 235 15.19 14.75 2.83
N VAL A 236 14.42 15.83 2.78
CA VAL A 236 14.80 17.14 3.29
C VAL A 236 13.62 17.68 4.06
N PHE A 237 13.63 17.44 5.37
CA PHE A 237 12.58 17.85 6.32
C PHE A 237 12.72 19.31 6.73
N ARG A 238 13.94 19.86 6.69
CA ARG A 238 14.25 21.22 7.17
C ARG A 238 15.21 21.92 6.22
N LYS A 239 14.95 23.20 5.96
CA LYS A 239 15.87 24.12 5.29
C LYS A 239 15.94 25.45 6.01
N GLU A 240 17.13 26.02 6.02
CA GLU A 240 17.40 27.31 6.64
C GLU A 240 18.19 28.17 5.67
N LYS A 241 17.79 29.44 5.54
CA LYS A 241 18.49 30.42 4.70
C LYS A 241 18.50 31.78 5.37
N ASP A 242 19.64 32.47 5.25
CA ASP A 242 19.74 33.89 5.57
C ASP A 242 19.08 34.71 4.46
N ILE A 243 18.08 35.52 4.81
CA ILE A 243 17.37 36.43 3.92
C ILE A 243 18.09 37.77 3.93
N ARG A 244 18.34 38.35 2.75
CA ARG A 244 19.07 39.63 2.59
C ARG A 244 18.17 40.68 1.95
N LYS A 245 18.20 41.94 2.41
CA LYS A 245 17.30 43.01 1.89
C LYS A 245 17.65 43.44 0.45
N GLY A 246 18.77 42.95 -0.10
CA GLY A 246 19.23 43.14 -1.48
C GLY A 246 20.72 42.75 -1.65
N LEU A 247 21.27 42.79 -2.87
CA LEU A 247 22.68 42.42 -3.13
C LEU A 247 23.69 43.28 -2.35
N PHE A 248 23.31 44.51 -1.99
CA PHE A 248 24.14 45.46 -1.22
C PHE A 248 23.51 45.89 0.11
N LYS A 249 22.33 45.37 0.47
CA LYS A 249 21.53 45.84 1.61
C LYS A 249 21.41 44.77 2.70
N GLY A 250 22.49 44.51 3.44
CA GLY A 250 22.51 43.78 4.72
C GLY A 250 21.72 42.45 4.83
N LYS A 251 21.63 41.91 6.05
CA LYS A 251 20.85 40.71 6.36
C LYS A 251 19.49 41.11 6.95
N LEU A 252 18.39 40.67 6.35
CA LEU A 252 17.03 40.82 6.89
C LEU A 252 16.84 39.93 8.13
N GLY A 253 17.27 38.68 8.02
CA GLY A 253 17.18 37.71 9.09
C GLY A 253 17.45 36.32 8.55
N ARG A 254 16.94 35.31 9.25
CA ARG A 254 17.11 33.90 8.93
C ARG A 254 15.75 33.24 8.94
N LEU A 255 15.40 32.59 7.84
CA LEU A 255 14.16 31.86 7.71
C LEU A 255 14.45 30.36 7.71
N ILE A 256 13.81 29.67 8.64
CA ILE A 256 13.78 28.23 8.80
C ILE A 256 12.42 27.74 8.32
N VAL A 257 12.44 26.70 7.50
CA VAL A 257 11.27 26.05 6.93
C VAL A 257 11.39 24.57 7.23
N GLN A 258 10.41 24.00 7.93
CA GLN A 258 10.42 22.60 8.33
C GLN A 258 9.05 21.94 8.17
N ALA A 259 9.03 20.64 7.90
CA ALA A 259 7.82 19.84 7.83
C ALA A 259 8.16 18.38 8.17
N ASP A 260 7.23 17.73 8.87
CA ASP A 260 7.28 16.30 9.15
C ASP A 260 6.62 15.51 8.00
N PRO A 261 6.91 14.21 7.85
CA PRO A 261 6.16 13.34 6.95
C PRO A 261 4.65 13.48 7.21
N PRO A 262 3.83 13.74 6.17
CA PRO A 262 2.39 13.72 6.33
C PRO A 262 1.89 12.30 6.60
N ARG A 263 0.68 12.20 7.16
CA ARG A 263 -0.03 10.91 7.24
C ARG A 263 -0.18 10.30 5.84
N PRO A 264 -0.24 8.97 5.71
CA PRO A 264 -0.45 8.31 4.43
C PRO A 264 -1.70 8.80 3.71
N MET A 265 -1.64 8.77 2.39
CA MET A 265 -2.82 8.92 1.54
C MET A 265 -3.54 7.57 1.47
N GLU A 266 -4.66 7.47 2.15
CA GLU A 266 -5.42 6.24 2.19
C GLU A 266 -6.35 6.10 0.98
N ALA A 267 -6.20 5.00 0.24
CA ALA A 267 -7.09 4.62 -0.86
C ALA A 267 -8.08 3.54 -0.40
N LYS A 268 -9.38 3.80 -0.59
CA LYS A 268 -10.42 2.81 -0.29
C LYS A 268 -10.66 1.95 -1.53
N SER A 269 -10.22 0.70 -1.47
CA SER A 269 -10.22 -0.22 -2.62
C SER A 269 -11.61 -0.50 -3.20
N HIS A 270 -12.66 -0.41 -2.38
CA HIS A 270 -14.06 -0.66 -2.75
C HIS A 270 -14.89 0.60 -3.01
N ASP A 271 -14.40 1.77 -2.59
CA ASP A 271 -15.12 3.03 -2.79
C ASP A 271 -14.53 3.76 -3.99
N VAL A 272 -15.14 3.50 -5.13
CA VAL A 272 -14.77 4.13 -6.41
C VAL A 272 -14.85 5.66 -6.30
N LYS A 273 -15.71 6.21 -5.43
CA LYS A 273 -15.86 7.68 -5.24
C LYS A 273 -14.81 8.28 -4.30
N HIS A 274 -14.10 7.47 -3.52
CA HIS A 274 -13.10 7.96 -2.59
C HIS A 274 -11.84 8.44 -3.29
N ARG A 275 -11.40 9.65 -2.97
CA ARG A 275 -10.14 10.21 -3.48
C ARG A 275 -9.14 10.23 -2.34
N ALA A 276 -8.05 9.48 -2.47
CA ALA A 276 -7.01 9.48 -1.45
C ALA A 276 -6.48 10.90 -1.22
N MET A 277 -6.45 11.33 0.05
CA MET A 277 -5.99 12.66 0.43
C MET A 277 -5.32 12.66 1.80
N THR A 278 -4.46 13.64 2.03
CA THR A 278 -3.81 13.92 3.31
C THR A 278 -3.51 15.42 3.41
N THR A 279 -2.98 15.86 4.55
CA THR A 279 -2.51 17.24 4.75
C THR A 279 -1.08 17.23 5.23
N ALA A 280 -0.21 17.99 4.56
CA ALA A 280 1.14 18.27 5.02
C ALA A 280 1.16 19.63 5.73
N THR A 281 1.92 19.73 6.83
CA THR A 281 2.05 20.97 7.60
C THR A 281 3.45 21.55 7.43
N LEU A 282 3.51 22.79 6.96
CA LEU A 282 4.77 23.53 6.81
C LEU A 282 4.91 24.57 7.93
N ASN A 283 5.90 24.35 8.79
CA ASN A 283 6.22 25.21 9.91
C ASN A 283 7.35 26.17 9.53
N LEU A 284 7.10 27.46 9.70
CA LEU A 284 8.04 28.53 9.40
C LEU A 284 8.51 29.19 10.69
N THR A 285 9.81 29.46 10.78
CA THR A 285 10.39 30.25 11.87
C THR A 285 11.31 31.30 11.27
N PHE A 286 11.00 32.57 11.50
CA PHE A 286 11.83 33.70 11.09
C PHE A 286 12.51 34.32 12.31
N ILE A 287 13.85 34.35 12.26
CA ILE A 287 14.71 34.99 13.25
C ILE A 287 15.23 36.30 12.60
N PRO A 288 14.68 37.47 12.96
CA PRO A 288 15.13 38.76 12.45
C PRO A 288 16.59 39.03 12.85
N SER A 289 17.31 39.82 12.04
CA SER A 289 18.64 40.30 12.43
C SER A 289 18.57 41.40 13.50
N ASP A 290 17.49 42.18 13.50
CA ASP A 290 17.25 43.31 14.40
C ASP A 290 15.78 43.27 14.89
N ASP A 291 15.52 43.66 16.13
CA ASP A 291 14.18 43.56 16.77
C ASP A 291 13.06 44.35 16.09
N SER A 292 13.40 45.34 15.28
CA SER A 292 12.48 46.15 14.48
C SER A 292 12.14 45.53 13.12
N THR A 293 12.80 44.44 12.73
CA THR A 293 12.61 43.84 11.41
C THR A 293 11.40 42.90 11.39
N GLU A 294 10.45 43.20 10.52
CA GLU A 294 9.30 42.34 10.27
C GLU A 294 9.65 41.15 9.35
N PRO A 295 8.88 40.05 9.44
CA PRO A 295 9.05 38.89 8.57
C PRO A 295 8.84 39.22 7.08
N PRO A 296 9.51 38.48 6.17
CA PRO A 296 9.30 38.67 4.74
C PRO A 296 7.90 38.20 4.31
N LYS A 297 7.42 38.76 3.19
CA LYS A 297 6.13 38.37 2.60
C LYS A 297 6.26 36.98 1.98
N LEU A 298 5.29 36.11 2.26
CA LEU A 298 5.22 34.78 1.65
C LEU A 298 4.62 34.89 0.24
N GLY A 299 5.25 34.21 -0.72
CA GLY A 299 4.81 34.16 -2.11
C GLY A 299 3.87 32.97 -2.34
N ASN A 300 4.34 31.97 -3.08
CA ASN A 300 3.58 30.79 -3.47
C ASN A 300 4.08 29.53 -2.75
N VAL A 301 3.16 28.60 -2.50
CA VAL A 301 3.51 27.21 -2.20
C VAL A 301 3.11 26.34 -3.39
N THR A 302 4.05 25.51 -3.86
CA THR A 302 3.88 24.54 -4.93
C THR A 302 4.16 23.15 -4.40
N THR A 303 3.25 22.22 -4.65
CA THR A 303 3.41 20.82 -4.25
C THR A 303 3.50 19.92 -5.47
N LYS A 304 4.48 19.02 -5.47
CA LYS A 304 4.62 18.00 -6.51
C LYS A 304 4.68 16.62 -5.89
N LEU A 305 4.01 15.65 -6.51
CA LEU A 305 4.10 14.25 -6.13
C LEU A 305 5.03 13.55 -7.10
N LYS A 306 6.04 12.87 -6.57
CA LYS A 306 6.99 12.09 -7.35
C LYS A 306 6.75 10.60 -7.10
N TYR A 307 6.63 9.87 -8.19
CA TYR A 307 6.48 8.42 -8.23
C TYR A 307 7.84 7.78 -8.47
N ARG A 308 8.17 6.72 -7.75
CA ARG A 308 9.34 5.88 -8.04
C ARG A 308 8.92 4.43 -8.12
N THR A 309 9.23 3.79 -9.24
CA THR A 309 9.07 2.34 -9.42
C THR A 309 10.44 1.73 -9.56
N PHE A 310 10.77 0.83 -8.64
CA PHE A 310 11.95 -0.01 -8.72
C PHE A 310 11.53 -1.35 -9.28
N PHE A 311 12.33 -1.90 -10.19
CA PHE A 311 12.04 -3.21 -10.77
C PHE A 311 13.36 -3.92 -11.09
N SER A 312 13.45 -5.21 -10.82
CA SER A 312 14.68 -5.98 -11.05
C SER A 312 14.40 -7.31 -11.73
N THR A 313 15.36 -7.74 -12.56
CA THR A 313 15.39 -9.09 -13.12
C THR A 313 16.00 -10.11 -12.15
N LYS A 314 16.57 -9.65 -11.03
CA LYS A 314 16.94 -10.49 -9.88
C LYS A 314 16.08 -10.15 -8.67
N SER A 315 16.08 -11.04 -7.68
CA SER A 315 15.37 -10.78 -6.44
C SER A 315 16.04 -9.63 -5.69
N ILE A 316 15.27 -8.59 -5.41
CA ILE A 316 15.70 -7.45 -4.62
C ILE A 316 15.87 -7.93 -3.18
N ASN A 317 16.98 -7.58 -2.52
CA ASN A 317 17.32 -8.04 -1.17
C ASN A 317 17.30 -6.93 -0.11
N ILE A 318 17.00 -5.70 -0.52
CA ILE A 318 16.93 -4.49 0.32
C ILE A 318 15.60 -3.77 0.07
N ILE A 319 15.24 -2.78 0.91
CA ILE A 319 14.26 -1.76 0.52
C ILE A 319 14.98 -0.76 -0.40
N PRO A 320 14.59 -0.64 -1.69
CA PRO A 320 15.30 0.23 -2.61
C PRO A 320 15.25 1.70 -2.18
N GLN A 321 16.36 2.38 -2.39
CA GLN A 321 16.55 3.82 -2.20
C GLN A 321 16.85 4.49 -3.54
N ARG A 322 16.85 5.82 -3.58
CA ARG A 322 16.97 6.60 -4.84
C ARG A 322 18.19 6.24 -5.71
N LYS A 323 19.27 5.76 -5.11
CA LYS A 323 20.52 5.42 -5.79
C LYS A 323 20.75 3.91 -5.95
N SER A 324 19.82 3.06 -5.49
CA SER A 324 20.01 1.60 -5.52
C SER A 324 20.25 1.05 -6.93
N HIS A 325 19.56 1.58 -7.94
CA HIS A 325 19.74 1.17 -9.35
C HIS A 325 21.12 1.52 -9.92
N LEU A 326 21.89 2.43 -9.30
CA LEU A 326 23.25 2.75 -9.72
C LEU A 326 24.26 1.69 -9.28
N VAL A 327 23.90 0.89 -8.27
CA VAL A 327 24.76 -0.14 -7.66
C VAL A 327 24.37 -1.54 -8.15
N ASP A 328 23.07 -1.80 -8.35
CA ASP A 328 22.57 -3.08 -8.87
C ASP A 328 22.30 -3.00 -10.39
N PRO A 329 23.13 -3.62 -11.24
CA PRO A 329 22.95 -3.59 -12.70
C PRO A 329 21.71 -4.34 -13.19
N TYR A 330 21.07 -5.15 -12.34
CA TYR A 330 19.83 -5.86 -12.68
C TYR A 330 18.57 -5.05 -12.34
N MET A 331 18.74 -3.95 -11.61
CA MET A 331 17.66 -3.08 -11.14
C MET A 331 17.50 -1.86 -12.03
N GLY A 332 16.30 -1.67 -12.57
CA GLY A 332 15.86 -0.43 -13.16
C GLY A 332 15.13 0.45 -12.15
N GLN A 333 15.12 1.76 -12.42
CA GLN A 333 14.29 2.72 -11.72
C GLN A 333 13.57 3.60 -12.73
N TYR A 334 12.25 3.67 -12.60
CA TYR A 334 11.44 4.66 -13.30
C TYR A 334 10.98 5.74 -12.33
N GLN A 335 10.97 6.99 -12.78
CA GLN A 335 10.51 8.12 -11.98
C GLN A 335 9.69 9.09 -12.83
N GLU A 336 8.51 9.45 -12.34
CA GLU A 336 7.67 10.51 -12.89
C GLU A 336 7.35 11.54 -11.79
N THR A 337 7.06 12.78 -12.15
CA THR A 337 6.68 13.82 -11.19
C THR A 337 5.53 14.63 -11.75
N ILE A 338 4.49 14.80 -10.93
CA ILE A 338 3.32 15.59 -11.26
C ILE A 338 3.20 16.77 -10.32
N THR A 339 2.64 17.87 -10.81
CA THR A 339 2.30 19.00 -9.96
C THR A 339 0.89 18.80 -9.43
N LEU A 340 0.73 18.79 -8.09
CA LEU A 340 -0.57 18.64 -7.45
C LEU A 340 -1.29 19.99 -7.28
N SER A 341 -0.55 21.01 -6.83
CA SER A 341 -1.10 22.33 -6.56
C SER A 341 -0.03 23.41 -6.64
N SER A 342 -0.45 24.63 -6.93
CA SER A 342 0.34 25.84 -6.76
C SER A 342 -0.60 26.96 -6.33
N ARG A 343 -0.41 27.51 -5.12
CA ARG A 343 -1.29 28.53 -4.56
C ARG A 343 -0.49 29.69 -3.96
N ALA A 344 -1.02 30.90 -4.07
CA ALA A 344 -0.49 32.06 -3.37
C ALA A 344 -0.85 31.99 -1.88
N LEU A 345 0.08 32.37 -1.02
CA LEU A 345 -0.06 32.37 0.44
C LEU A 345 -0.61 33.71 0.96
N ASN A 346 -1.47 34.34 0.18
CA ASN A 346 -2.11 35.61 0.54
C ASN A 346 -2.89 35.44 1.84
N GLY A 347 -2.58 36.26 2.85
CA GLY A 347 -3.32 36.26 4.12
C GLY A 347 -2.75 35.36 5.22
N ILE A 348 -1.65 34.62 4.98
CA ILE A 348 -0.93 33.95 6.08
C ILE A 348 -0.32 35.01 6.99
N LYS A 349 -0.68 34.97 8.27
CA LYS A 349 -0.20 35.90 9.29
C LYS A 349 0.94 35.29 10.09
N TRP A 350 2.02 36.05 10.22
CA TRP A 350 3.08 35.74 11.16
C TRP A 350 2.62 36.04 12.59
N ARG A 351 2.95 35.14 13.52
CA ARG A 351 2.72 35.30 14.95
C ARG A 351 4.06 35.54 15.64
N ARG A 352 4.11 36.40 16.65
CA ARG A 352 5.34 36.73 17.38
C ARG A 352 5.52 35.75 18.53
N GLY A 353 6.74 35.22 18.71
CA GLY A 353 7.05 34.22 19.72
C GLY A 353 6.86 34.67 21.17
N ARG A 354 6.85 35.99 21.43
CA ARG A 354 6.57 36.56 22.76
C ARG A 354 5.11 36.44 23.19
N ASP A 355 4.19 36.21 22.25
CA ASP A 355 2.75 36.16 22.52
C ASP A 355 2.26 34.73 22.84
N ALA A 356 3.13 33.71 22.74
CA ALA A 356 2.77 32.30 22.89
C ALA A 356 2.72 31.79 24.34
N GLU A 357 3.22 32.55 25.32
CA GLU A 357 3.16 32.16 26.74
C GLU A 357 1.74 32.24 27.34
N HIS A 358 0.79 32.85 26.64
CA HIS A 358 -0.56 33.10 27.18
C HIS A 358 -1.66 32.13 26.68
N ASP A 359 -1.34 31.15 25.82
CA ASP A 359 -2.32 30.22 25.24
C ASP A 359 -1.89 28.74 25.34
N SER A 360 -1.30 28.37 26.48
CA SER A 360 -0.92 26.98 26.78
C SER A 360 -2.09 26.18 27.39
N THR A 361 -3.08 25.84 26.56
CA THR A 361 -4.12 24.84 26.92
C THR A 361 -3.84 23.45 26.31
N TYR A 362 -2.60 23.17 25.91
CA TYR A 362 -2.19 21.80 25.52
C TYR A 362 -1.18 21.26 26.54
N GLY A 363 -1.73 20.48 27.49
CA GLY A 363 -0.99 19.85 28.56
C GLY A 363 0.02 18.82 28.06
N SER A 364 1.30 19.12 28.26
CA SER A 364 2.34 18.09 28.33
C SER A 364 2.31 17.47 29.73
N ARG A 365 1.52 16.41 29.92
CA ARG A 365 1.73 15.47 31.02
C ARG A 365 2.83 14.49 30.61
N ARG A 366 4.07 14.84 30.91
CA ARG A 366 5.11 13.84 31.22
C ARG A 366 5.72 14.21 32.55
N GLY A 367 5.29 13.46 33.57
CA GLY A 367 5.96 13.44 34.85
C GLY A 367 7.29 12.71 34.74
N SER A 368 8.27 13.23 35.46
CA SER A 368 9.20 12.43 36.26
C SER A 368 9.99 13.39 37.13
N ASP A 369 9.75 13.24 38.43
CA ASP A 369 10.50 13.77 39.55
C ASP A 369 12.00 13.52 39.40
N LEU A 370 12.82 14.54 39.69
CA LEU A 370 14.07 14.43 40.44
C LEU A 370 14.38 15.79 41.09
N SER A 371 14.71 15.74 42.37
CA SER A 371 14.77 16.85 43.32
C SER A 371 15.99 17.78 43.21
N ASP A 372 15.71 19.04 43.53
CA ASP A 372 16.43 20.02 44.37
C ASP A 372 17.91 20.40 44.20
N SER A 373 18.08 21.72 44.32
CA SER A 373 19.24 22.50 44.77
C SER A 373 20.23 22.96 43.69
N ALA A 374 20.03 24.18 43.18
CA ALA A 374 20.96 25.30 43.42
C ALA A 374 20.53 26.58 42.69
N SER A 375 20.49 27.67 43.47
CA SER A 375 20.69 29.07 43.07
C SER A 375 19.82 29.63 41.95
N ALA A 376 18.80 30.39 42.37
CA ALA A 376 18.22 31.47 41.60
C ALA A 376 19.31 32.44 41.11
N SER A 377 19.74 32.26 39.87
CA SER A 377 20.30 33.33 39.05
C SER A 377 19.27 33.64 37.98
N SER A 378 18.50 34.68 38.25
CA SER A 378 17.58 35.34 37.33
C SER A 378 18.39 35.98 36.19
N PHE A 379 18.91 35.14 35.29
CA PHE A 379 19.29 35.57 33.95
C PHE A 379 18.06 35.30 33.10
N SER A 380 17.27 36.35 32.87
CA SER A 380 16.39 36.40 31.71
C SER A 380 17.28 36.30 30.47
N THR A 381 17.59 35.08 30.04
CA THR A 381 18.01 34.83 28.66
C THR A 381 16.82 35.20 27.80
N GLU A 382 16.75 36.46 27.40
CA GLU A 382 15.81 36.97 26.41
C GLU A 382 15.89 36.03 25.20
N SER A 383 14.86 35.20 25.03
CA SER A 383 14.74 34.39 23.83
C SER A 383 14.70 35.38 22.65
N PRO A 384 15.58 35.23 21.64
CA PRO A 384 15.65 36.18 20.55
C PRO A 384 14.26 36.31 19.93
N ASN A 385 13.83 37.56 19.70
CA ASN A 385 12.56 37.87 19.08
C ASN A 385 12.44 37.04 17.80
N HIS A 386 11.40 36.22 17.67
CA HIS A 386 11.21 35.36 16.51
C HIS A 386 9.74 35.36 16.11
N TYR A 387 9.49 34.99 14.86
CA TYR A 387 8.15 34.90 14.29
C TYR A 387 7.91 33.49 13.78
N TYR A 388 6.68 33.01 13.92
CA TYR A 388 6.26 31.72 13.42
C TYR A 388 5.01 31.82 12.55
N ALA A 389 4.90 30.91 11.59
CA ALA A 389 3.71 30.74 10.76
C ALA A 389 3.56 29.27 10.39
N GLU A 390 2.30 28.82 10.29
CA GLU A 390 1.94 27.46 9.90
C GLU A 390 1.13 27.50 8.62
N ILE A 391 1.44 26.60 7.69
CA ILE A 391 0.75 26.48 6.42
C ILE A 391 0.28 25.04 6.24
N LEU A 392 -1.04 24.84 6.25
CA LEU A 392 -1.69 23.56 5.98
C LEU A 392 -1.81 23.35 4.47
N ILE A 393 -1.25 22.27 3.95
CA ILE A 393 -1.13 21.98 2.52
C ILE A 393 -1.92 20.71 2.22
N PRO A 394 -3.12 20.83 1.63
CA PRO A 394 -3.89 19.67 1.17
C PRO A 394 -3.16 18.95 0.04
N VAL A 395 -3.05 17.63 0.15
CA VAL A 395 -2.43 16.75 -0.84
C VAL A 395 -3.49 15.72 -1.23
N SER A 396 -3.90 15.72 -2.51
CA SER A 396 -4.95 14.81 -3.01
C SER A 396 -4.47 14.07 -4.26
N GLN A 397 -4.87 12.81 -4.41
CA GLN A 397 -4.64 12.00 -5.60
C GLN A 397 -5.08 12.75 -6.86
N PRO A 398 -4.38 12.77 -8.00
CA PRO A 398 -4.86 13.45 -9.21
C PRO A 398 -6.09 12.76 -9.82
N ALA A 399 -6.99 13.54 -10.44
CA ALA A 399 -8.25 13.00 -10.98
C ALA A 399 -8.08 11.97 -12.11
N ASN A 400 -6.98 12.05 -12.88
CA ASN A 400 -6.68 11.19 -14.02
C ASN A 400 -5.57 10.16 -13.74
N LYS A 401 -5.11 10.05 -12.49
CA LYS A 401 -4.07 9.10 -12.10
C LYS A 401 -4.58 8.20 -10.98
N ALA A 402 -4.23 6.92 -11.06
CA ALA A 402 -4.34 6.00 -9.95
C ALA A 402 -3.05 6.05 -9.13
N LEU A 403 -3.18 5.90 -7.82
CA LEU A 403 -2.04 5.75 -6.93
C LEU A 403 -2.06 4.31 -6.40
N PRO A 404 -1.29 3.39 -7.01
CA PRO A 404 -1.03 2.11 -6.36
C PRO A 404 -0.50 2.32 -4.93
N PRO A 405 -0.76 1.39 -3.99
CA PRO A 405 -0.16 1.46 -2.67
C PRO A 405 1.36 1.55 -2.73
N THR A 406 1.95 2.06 -1.65
CA THR A 406 3.39 1.93 -1.40
C THR A 406 3.66 0.49 -1.01
N PHE A 407 4.47 -0.21 -1.81
CA PHE A 407 4.74 -1.63 -1.59
C PHE A 407 6.14 -2.00 -2.03
N GLN A 408 6.59 -3.16 -1.54
CA GLN A 408 7.83 -3.77 -1.97
C GLN A 408 7.67 -5.29 -2.07
N SER A 409 8.02 -5.85 -3.22
CA SER A 409 8.03 -7.30 -3.49
C SER A 409 9.43 -7.74 -3.95
N CYS A 410 9.63 -9.04 -4.08
CA CYS A 410 10.90 -9.62 -4.52
C CYS A 410 11.43 -9.03 -5.85
N HIS A 411 10.59 -8.49 -6.74
CA HIS A 411 11.04 -7.99 -8.06
C HIS A 411 10.63 -6.55 -8.36
N VAL A 412 9.66 -5.99 -7.61
CA VAL A 412 9.08 -4.68 -7.92
C VAL A 412 8.73 -3.95 -6.63
N GLY A 413 8.98 -2.65 -6.58
CA GLY A 413 8.57 -1.76 -5.50
C GLY A 413 8.06 -0.42 -6.01
N ARG A 414 7.13 0.18 -5.27
CA ARG A 414 6.57 1.51 -5.54
C ARG A 414 6.73 2.39 -4.31
N GLN A 415 7.29 3.59 -4.49
CA GLN A 415 7.48 4.60 -3.45
C GLN A 415 7.07 5.99 -3.94
N TYR A 416 6.74 6.88 -2.99
CA TYR A 416 6.30 8.25 -3.26
C TYR A 416 7.13 9.27 -2.47
N GLU A 417 7.31 10.45 -3.07
CA GLU A 417 7.97 11.61 -2.46
C GLU A 417 7.12 12.87 -2.72
N LEU A 418 6.88 13.65 -1.67
CA LEU A 418 6.21 14.94 -1.74
C LEU A 418 7.25 16.06 -1.75
N ASP A 419 7.38 16.73 -2.90
CA ASP A 419 8.22 17.92 -3.04
C ASP A 419 7.39 19.17 -2.72
N ILE A 420 7.77 19.91 -1.68
CA ILE A 420 7.11 21.17 -1.28
C ILE A 420 8.06 22.34 -1.55
N GLY A 421 7.69 23.18 -2.51
CA GLY A 421 8.38 24.42 -2.84
C GLY A 421 7.66 25.62 -2.23
N LEU A 422 8.35 26.39 -1.38
CA LEU A 422 7.88 27.68 -0.85
C LEU A 422 8.69 28.80 -1.47
N SER A 423 8.04 29.79 -2.08
CA SER A 423 8.67 31.05 -2.46
C SER A 423 8.38 32.15 -1.42
N VAL A 424 9.38 32.99 -1.20
CA VAL A 424 9.31 34.12 -0.27
C VAL A 424 9.76 35.36 -1.02
N ASP A 425 8.95 36.41 -0.93
CA ASP A 425 9.16 37.68 -1.59
C ASP A 425 9.99 38.56 -0.65
N VAL A 426 11.25 38.79 -1.04
CA VAL A 426 12.20 39.54 -0.21
C VAL A 426 12.19 41.02 -0.58
N SER A 427 11.99 41.32 -1.86
CA SER A 427 11.73 42.67 -2.38
C SER A 427 10.95 42.55 -3.68
N SER A 428 10.49 43.67 -4.25
CA SER A 428 9.74 43.69 -5.51
C SER A 428 10.46 43.03 -6.71
N ARG A 429 11.78 42.78 -6.62
CA ARG A 429 12.58 42.15 -7.68
C ARG A 429 13.36 40.91 -7.24
N LEU A 430 13.27 40.50 -5.97
CA LEU A 430 14.04 39.37 -5.43
C LEU A 430 13.14 38.40 -4.69
N ASN A 431 13.14 37.15 -5.15
CA ASN A 431 12.51 36.03 -4.47
C ASN A 431 13.59 35.05 -3.96
N THR A 432 13.25 34.33 -2.90
CA THR A 432 14.01 33.15 -2.48
C THR A 432 13.08 31.95 -2.42
N SER A 433 13.62 30.75 -2.62
CA SER A 433 12.82 29.52 -2.58
C SER A 433 13.39 28.50 -1.59
N PHE A 434 12.48 27.79 -0.94
CA PHE A 434 12.76 26.65 -0.06
C PHE A 434 12.13 25.43 -0.69
N ASN A 435 12.85 24.32 -0.73
CA ASN A 435 12.36 23.07 -1.32
C ASN A 435 12.58 21.96 -0.30
N LEU A 436 11.51 21.48 0.30
CA LEU A 436 11.50 20.29 1.15
C LEU A 436 11.14 19.06 0.32
N LYS A 437 11.59 17.90 0.77
CA LYS A 437 11.30 16.59 0.17
C LYS A 437 10.88 15.65 1.28
N LEU A 438 9.62 15.27 1.32
CA LEU A 438 9.06 14.47 2.39
C LEU A 438 8.73 13.06 1.85
N PRO A 439 8.98 12.00 2.62
CA PRO A 439 8.39 10.71 2.32
C PRO A 439 6.88 10.83 2.50
N ILE A 440 6.13 10.24 1.59
CA ILE A 440 4.68 10.10 1.70
C ILE A 440 4.33 8.67 1.32
N GLN A 441 3.41 8.07 2.05
CA GLN A 441 2.91 6.73 1.73
C GLN A 441 1.54 6.84 1.09
N VAL A 442 1.25 5.86 0.25
CA VAL A 442 -0.09 5.57 -0.24
C VAL A 442 -0.47 4.23 0.37
N THR A 443 -1.51 4.21 1.18
CA THR A 443 -2.03 3.00 1.83
C THR A 443 -3.33 2.59 1.17
N SER A 444 -3.79 1.38 1.46
CA SER A 444 -5.09 0.92 1.01
C SER A 444 -5.79 0.10 2.08
N VAL A 445 -7.10 0.25 2.15
CA VAL A 445 -7.93 -0.46 3.13
C VAL A 445 -8.95 -1.32 2.39
N GLY A 446 -9.11 -2.57 2.85
CA GLY A 446 -10.12 -3.50 2.35
C GLY A 446 -11.48 -3.30 3.01
N GLN A 447 -12.54 -3.87 2.44
CA GLN A 447 -13.89 -3.76 3.02
C GLN A 447 -13.98 -4.36 4.43
N HIS A 448 -13.26 -5.46 4.67
CA HIS A 448 -13.20 -6.10 5.99
C HIS A 448 -12.47 -5.25 7.04
N ASP A 449 -11.45 -4.50 6.63
CA ASP A 449 -10.68 -3.66 7.56
C ASP A 449 -11.47 -2.39 7.91
N LEU A 450 -12.22 -1.82 6.95
CA LEU A 450 -13.17 -0.72 7.21
C LEU A 450 -14.26 -1.11 8.22
N ALA A 451 -14.81 -2.32 8.11
CA ALA A 451 -15.82 -2.80 9.05
C ALA A 451 -15.23 -2.95 10.46
N ALA A 452 -14.02 -3.50 10.58
CA ALA A 452 -13.34 -3.64 11.86
C ALA A 452 -12.97 -2.27 12.48
N GLU A 453 -12.58 -1.29 11.67
CA GLU A 453 -12.28 0.06 12.14
C GLU A 453 -13.53 0.79 12.65
N LEU A 454 -14.66 0.67 11.93
CA LEU A 454 -15.94 1.20 12.39
C LEU A 454 -16.41 0.54 13.69
N GLU A 455 -16.29 -0.79 13.80
CA GLU A 455 -16.60 -1.51 15.05
C GLU A 455 -15.66 -1.07 16.20
N ALA A 456 -14.38 -0.84 15.93
CA ALA A 456 -13.40 -0.42 16.93
C ALA A 456 -13.61 1.04 17.40
N GLU A 457 -14.05 1.95 16.52
CA GLU A 457 -14.44 3.31 16.91
C GLU A 457 -15.78 3.35 17.68
N GLU A 458 -16.68 2.39 17.47
CA GLU A 458 -17.93 2.27 18.23
C GLU A 458 -17.73 1.77 19.67
N LEU A 459 -16.68 0.97 19.94
CA LEU A 459 -16.38 0.44 21.29
C LEU A 459 -16.16 1.52 22.36
N PRO A 460 -15.32 2.57 22.18
CA PRO A 460 -15.16 3.62 23.18
C PRO A 460 -16.45 4.44 23.39
N ALA A 461 -17.26 4.62 22.34
CA ALA A 461 -18.57 5.29 22.46
C ALA A 461 -19.59 4.45 23.25
N PHE A 462 -19.55 3.13 23.10
CA PHE A 462 -20.33 2.17 23.90
C PHE A 462 -19.88 2.18 25.37
N GLU A 463 -18.56 2.15 25.64
CA GLU A 463 -18.05 2.15 27.03
C GLU A 463 -18.38 3.46 27.76
N GLU A 464 -18.32 4.62 27.07
CA GLU A 464 -18.70 5.92 27.64
C GLU A 464 -20.19 5.96 28.05
N PHE A 465 -21.06 5.24 27.34
CA PHE A 465 -22.49 5.12 27.67
C PHE A 465 -22.76 4.36 28.97
N PHE A 466 -21.85 3.46 29.37
CA PHE A 466 -21.94 2.69 30.62
C PHE A 466 -21.06 3.23 31.74
N THR A 467 -20.35 4.35 31.53
CA THR A 467 -19.65 5.02 32.64
C THR A 467 -20.68 5.62 33.63
N PRO A 468 -20.63 5.24 34.92
CA PRO A 468 -21.51 5.84 35.92
C PRO A 468 -21.18 7.33 36.04
N ARG A 469 -22.09 8.21 35.60
CA ARG A 469 -21.96 9.64 35.85
C ARG A 469 -22.17 9.88 37.34
N SER A 470 -21.11 10.28 38.04
CA SER A 470 -21.19 10.68 39.44
C SER A 470 -22.08 11.92 39.56
N ILE A 471 -23.27 11.79 40.15
CA ILE A 471 -24.12 12.90 40.56
C ILE A 471 -23.69 13.32 41.97
N ALA A 472 -22.42 13.68 42.15
CA ALA A 472 -21.99 14.31 43.38
C ALA A 472 -22.43 15.78 43.34
N PRO A 473 -23.23 16.27 44.31
CA PRO A 473 -23.52 17.69 44.39
C PRO A 473 -22.21 18.46 44.62
N PRO A 474 -22.07 19.68 44.06
CA PRO A 474 -20.85 20.47 44.16
C PRO A 474 -20.51 20.75 45.63
N SER A 475 -19.28 20.41 46.03
CA SER A 475 -18.74 20.63 47.36
C SER A 475 -18.66 22.13 47.67
N GLY A 476 -19.62 22.68 48.42
CA GLY A 476 -19.57 24.11 48.73
C GLY A 476 -20.68 24.74 49.56
N GLN A 477 -21.63 23.99 50.14
CA GLN A 477 -22.59 24.58 51.09
C GLN A 477 -22.56 23.87 52.43
N ARG A 478 -21.90 24.53 53.38
CA ARG A 478 -21.91 24.22 54.80
C ARG A 478 -23.30 24.55 55.36
N LEU A 479 -24.14 23.53 55.57
CA LEU A 479 -25.37 23.69 56.34
C LEU A 479 -25.05 23.61 57.84
N PRO A 480 -25.67 24.46 58.68
CA PRO A 480 -25.35 24.53 60.10
C PRO A 480 -25.88 23.29 60.84
N SER A 481 -25.02 22.77 61.70
CA SER A 481 -25.28 21.72 62.68
C SER A 481 -26.39 22.13 63.66
N PHE A 482 -27.39 21.28 63.82
CA PHE A 482 -28.22 21.23 65.02
C PHE A 482 -27.96 19.90 65.73
N SER A 483 -27.52 20.00 66.97
CA SER A 483 -27.34 18.91 67.93
C SER A 483 -28.65 18.56 68.65
N ASP A 484 -28.63 17.35 69.21
CA ASP A 484 -29.45 16.81 70.30
C ASP A 484 -30.90 16.37 69.99
N SER A 485 -31.15 15.06 69.93
CA SER A 485 -31.33 14.20 71.11
C SER A 485 -32.10 12.89 70.80
N VAL A 486 -31.81 11.85 71.61
CA VAL A 486 -32.61 10.63 71.90
C VAL A 486 -32.41 9.36 71.02
N GLN A 487 -31.61 8.45 71.59
CA GLN A 487 -31.80 6.99 71.85
C GLN A 487 -32.62 6.05 70.93
N GLU A 488 -32.03 4.83 70.80
CA GLU A 488 -32.57 3.51 70.43
C GLU A 488 -33.03 3.36 68.96
N GLU A 489 -32.56 2.37 68.18
CA GLU A 489 -32.75 0.94 68.41
C GLU A 489 -31.71 0.09 67.63
N ALA A 490 -31.31 -1.03 68.22
CA ALA A 490 -30.40 -2.01 67.65
C ALA A 490 -31.11 -2.90 66.61
N GLY A 491 -30.69 -2.82 65.34
CA GLY A 491 -31.06 -3.76 64.28
C GLY A 491 -29.98 -4.82 64.06
N GLN A 492 -30.00 -5.87 64.87
CA GLN A 492 -29.11 -7.02 64.78
C GLN A 492 -29.52 -7.92 63.60
N LEU A 493 -28.58 -8.18 62.67
CA LEU A 493 -28.81 -9.07 61.53
C LEU A 493 -29.08 -10.52 61.99
N PRO A 494 -30.02 -11.26 61.36
CA PRO A 494 -30.37 -12.62 61.76
C PRO A 494 -29.21 -13.63 61.63
N ALA A 495 -29.09 -14.51 62.63
CA ALA A 495 -28.01 -15.50 62.80
C ALA A 495 -27.92 -16.63 61.75
N HIS A 496 -28.65 -16.57 60.63
CA HIS A 496 -28.58 -17.57 59.56
C HIS A 496 -27.68 -17.16 58.38
N MET A 497 -27.05 -15.98 58.44
CA MET A 497 -26.13 -15.48 57.41
C MET A 497 -24.65 -15.47 57.85
N MET A 498 -24.29 -16.21 58.90
CA MET A 498 -22.89 -16.44 59.27
C MET A 498 -22.47 -17.86 58.95
N SER A 499 -21.87 -18.07 57.78
CA SER A 499 -21.13 -19.30 57.46
C SER A 499 -19.62 -19.04 57.57
N ASN A 500 -19.06 -19.50 58.68
CA ASN A 500 -17.63 -19.75 58.84
C ASN A 500 -17.23 -20.97 57.99
N SER A 501 -16.24 -20.85 57.11
CA SER A 501 -15.47 -22.00 56.65
C SER A 501 -14.07 -21.59 56.17
N THR A 502 -13.17 -21.40 57.13
CA THR A 502 -11.75 -21.72 56.96
C THR A 502 -11.60 -23.24 56.95
N ASN A 503 -11.35 -23.83 55.78
CA ASN A 503 -10.61 -25.07 55.53
C ASN A 503 -11.06 -25.71 54.21
N MET A 504 -10.28 -25.55 53.14
CA MET A 504 -10.20 -26.56 52.08
C MET A 504 -8.83 -26.54 51.41
N ALA A 505 -8.22 -27.73 51.36
CA ALA A 505 -6.91 -28.02 50.77
C ALA A 505 -6.97 -28.04 49.23
N PRO A 506 -5.82 -27.86 48.52
CA PRO A 506 -5.79 -27.88 47.06
C PRO A 506 -5.80 -29.32 46.51
N PRO A 507 -6.44 -29.58 45.35
CA PRO A 507 -6.36 -30.88 44.70
C PRO A 507 -5.03 -31.08 43.93
N PRO A 508 -4.49 -32.30 43.89
CA PRO A 508 -3.20 -32.64 43.30
C PRO A 508 -3.24 -32.76 41.77
N GLY A 509 -2.10 -32.46 41.12
CA GLY A 509 -1.97 -32.34 39.67
C GLY A 509 -1.51 -33.58 38.90
N TYR A 510 -1.35 -33.39 37.59
CA TYR A 510 -0.50 -34.15 36.64
C TYR A 510 -0.16 -33.18 35.48
N ALA A 511 1.03 -32.60 35.42
CA ALA A 511 2.31 -33.11 34.89
C ALA A 511 2.41 -33.11 33.35
N PHE A 512 3.20 -32.18 32.80
CA PHE A 512 3.77 -32.20 31.45
C PHE A 512 5.32 -32.32 31.54
N PRO A 513 6.00 -33.00 30.59
CA PRO A 513 7.39 -33.43 30.70
C PRO A 513 8.42 -32.32 30.39
N PRO A 514 9.70 -32.50 30.78
CA PRO A 514 10.70 -31.43 30.79
C PRO A 514 11.42 -31.23 29.45
N VAL A 515 11.65 -29.97 29.09
CA VAL A 515 12.55 -29.56 27.99
C VAL A 515 13.96 -29.37 28.55
N ARG A 516 14.92 -30.10 27.97
CA ARG A 516 16.38 -29.96 28.20
C ARG A 516 16.87 -28.58 27.77
N MET A 517 17.56 -27.89 28.68
CA MET A 517 18.50 -26.82 28.33
C MET A 517 19.87 -27.45 28.02
N LEU A 518 20.44 -27.12 26.86
CA LEU A 518 21.83 -27.39 26.52
C LEU A 518 22.67 -26.18 26.94
N ASN A 519 23.70 -26.45 27.73
CA ASN A 519 24.71 -25.48 28.13
C ASN A 519 25.60 -25.12 26.94
N VAL A 520 25.95 -23.84 26.90
CA VAL A 520 27.00 -23.25 26.09
C VAL A 520 28.35 -23.54 26.74
N THR A 521 29.28 -24.08 25.96
CA THR A 521 30.74 -23.89 26.08
C THR A 521 31.30 -23.71 24.69
#